data_AF-A0A5D2AHI0-F1
#
_entry.id   AF-A0A5D2AHI0-F1
#
_cell.length_a   1.000
_cell.length_b   1.000
_cell.length_c   1.000
_cell.angle_alpha   90.00
_cell.angle_beta   90.00
_cell.angle_gamma   90.00
#
_symmetry.space_group_name_H-M   'P 1'
#
loop_
_entity.id
_entity.type
_entity.pdbx_description
1 polymer ?
#
loop_
_entity_poly.entity_id
_entity_poly.type
_entity_poly.pdbx_seq_one_letter_code
_entity_poly.pdbx_strand_id
1 'polypeptide(L)'
;MSDDNHCGRCEGAIETTLAVRDCIFPSGVWKYIIPCDLWEFFAFPLQDWLRWNIQNAGHIDSEGEGATLFSIICWLLWKIGNDFVFNFMSSSSEIIGTGVAWDRSFTNARLKTNLACSSSHGIGWQQAAAGWINLSVDGLLITFLEHL
;
A
#
# COMPACT_ATOMS: atom_id res chain seq x y z
N MET A 1 -25.99 -5.63 3.50
CA MET A 1 -24.92 -4.62 3.31
C MET A 1 -25.25 -3.52 4.28
N SER A 2 -24.37 -3.25 5.25
CA SER A 2 -24.61 -2.17 6.22
C SER A 2 -24.28 -0.85 5.56
N ASP A 3 -25.19 0.13 5.56
CA ASP A 3 -25.00 1.50 5.04
C ASP A 3 -24.09 2.37 5.94
N ASP A 4 -23.32 1.73 6.82
CA ASP A 4 -22.42 2.43 7.74
C ASP A 4 -21.12 2.76 7.02
N ASN A 5 -21.03 3.99 6.53
CA ASN A 5 -19.80 4.53 5.99
C ASN A 5 -18.81 4.93 7.10
N HIS A 6 -18.96 4.44 8.33
CA HIS A 6 -18.08 4.79 9.45
C HIS A 6 -16.95 3.76 9.56
N CYS A 7 -15.77 4.23 9.93
CA CYS A 7 -14.62 3.38 10.18
C CYS A 7 -14.96 2.38 11.29
N GLY A 8 -14.96 1.08 10.97
CA GLY A 8 -15.28 0.01 11.93
C GLY A 8 -14.36 -0.09 13.15
N ARG A 9 -13.31 0.76 13.21
CA ARG A 9 -12.33 0.80 14.31
C ARG A 9 -12.48 2.01 15.24
N CYS A 10 -13.03 3.13 14.77
CA CYS A 10 -13.22 4.33 15.58
C CYS A 10 -14.64 4.90 15.56
N GLU A 11 -15.54 4.30 14.77
CA GLU A 11 -16.95 4.66 14.59
C GLU A 11 -17.22 6.11 14.15
N GLY A 12 -16.19 6.95 13.99
CA GLY A 12 -16.33 8.40 13.78
C GLY A 12 -15.81 8.94 12.46
N ALA A 13 -14.91 8.26 11.77
CA ALA A 13 -14.39 8.72 10.47
C ALA A 13 -15.18 8.08 9.33
N ILE A 14 -15.55 8.85 8.31
CA ILE A 14 -16.15 8.26 7.10
C ILE A 14 -15.07 7.41 6.41
N GLU A 15 -15.37 6.14 6.13
CA GLU A 15 -14.51 5.17 5.46
C GLU A 15 -14.25 5.64 4.03
N THR A 16 -13.24 6.49 3.92
CA THR A 16 -12.74 7.10 2.69
C THR A 16 -11.25 6.86 2.61
N THR A 17 -10.58 7.26 1.53
CA THR A 17 -9.10 7.24 1.44
C THR A 17 -8.44 7.97 2.61
N LEU A 18 -9.13 8.90 3.30
CA LEU A 18 -8.65 9.58 4.50
C LEU A 18 -8.58 8.68 5.74
N ALA A 19 -9.26 7.53 5.76
CA ALA A 19 -9.23 6.60 6.88
C ALA A 19 -7.80 6.12 7.20
N VAL A 20 -6.90 6.06 6.22
CA VAL A 20 -5.48 5.70 6.40
C VAL A 20 -4.65 6.80 7.08
N ARG A 21 -5.24 7.96 7.37
CA ARG A 21 -4.58 9.13 7.97
C ARG A 21 -5.32 9.62 9.21
N ASP A 22 -6.64 9.83 9.10
CA ASP A 22 -7.43 10.60 10.06
C ASP A 22 -8.06 9.73 11.16
N CYS A 23 -8.10 8.42 10.97
CA CYS A 23 -8.57 7.53 12.04
C CYS A 23 -7.55 7.53 13.20
N ILE A 24 -8.04 7.33 14.43
CA ILE A 24 -7.23 7.35 15.67
C ILE A 24 -6.01 6.44 15.55
N PHE A 25 -6.20 5.23 15.05
CA PHE A 25 -5.11 4.27 14.95
C PHE A 25 -4.07 4.65 13.88
N PRO A 26 -4.44 4.89 12.61
CA PRO A 26 -3.50 5.36 11.59
C PRO A 26 -2.79 6.67 11.96
N SER A 27 -3.49 7.64 12.56
CA SER A 27 -2.86 8.88 13.02
C SER A 27 -1.78 8.62 14.09
N GLY A 28 -1.98 7.64 14.96
CA GLY A 28 -0.99 7.20 15.94
C GLY A 28 0.25 6.58 15.29
N VAL A 29 0.08 5.83 14.21
CA VAL A 29 1.20 5.29 13.42
C VAL A 29 2.02 6.44 12.81
N TRP A 30 1.34 7.38 12.14
CA TRP A 30 2.01 8.53 11.50
C TRP A 30 2.75 9.42 12.51
N LYS A 31 2.17 9.69 13.69
CA LYS A 31 2.82 10.47 14.76
C LYS A 31 4.08 9.83 15.32
N TYR A 32 4.25 8.51 15.14
CA TYR A 32 5.46 7.81 15.57
C TYR A 32 6.61 7.99 14.58
N ILE A 33 6.31 8.18 13.30
CA ILE A 33 7.31 8.23 12.21
C ILE A 33 7.53 9.63 11.62
N ILE A 34 6.64 10.58 11.93
CA ILE A 34 6.71 11.97 11.47
C ILE A 34 7.06 12.89 12.65
N PRO A 35 8.10 13.73 12.53
CA PRO A 35 8.44 14.75 13.52
C PRO A 35 7.25 15.65 13.86
N CYS A 36 7.15 16.06 15.13
CA CYS A 36 6.01 16.84 15.61
C CYS A 36 5.83 18.19 14.93
N ASP A 37 6.93 18.79 14.46
CA ASP A 37 6.92 20.06 13.72
C ASP A 37 6.21 19.96 12.36
N LEU A 38 5.98 18.73 11.87
CA LEU A 38 5.34 18.44 10.60
C LEU A 38 3.90 17.95 10.75
N TRP A 39 3.29 18.03 11.94
CA TRP A 39 1.91 17.55 12.16
C TRP A 39 0.84 18.38 11.44
N GLU A 40 1.17 19.52 10.84
CA GLU A 40 0.32 20.19 9.83
C GLU A 40 -0.05 19.25 8.67
N PHE A 41 0.75 18.19 8.46
CA PHE A 41 0.44 17.00 7.67
C PHE A 41 -1.01 16.51 7.78
N PHE A 42 -1.58 16.49 8.99
CA PHE A 42 -2.95 15.98 9.20
C PHE A 42 -4.04 16.95 8.72
N ALA A 43 -3.70 18.22 8.49
CA ALA A 43 -4.63 19.24 8.05
C ALA A 43 -4.69 19.38 6.51
N PHE A 44 -3.74 18.78 5.78
CA PHE A 44 -3.70 18.92 4.33
C PHE A 44 -4.92 18.28 3.63
N PRO A 45 -5.44 18.86 2.54
CA PRO A 45 -6.33 18.14 1.63
C PRO A 45 -5.66 16.85 1.12
N LEU A 46 -6.44 15.79 0.86
CA LEU A 46 -5.90 14.47 0.48
C LEU A 46 -4.88 14.54 -0.67
N GLN A 47 -5.15 15.33 -1.71
CA GLN A 47 -4.25 15.46 -2.86
C GLN A 47 -2.92 16.12 -2.49
N ASP A 48 -2.96 17.19 -1.69
CA ASP A 48 -1.76 17.89 -1.25
C ASP A 48 -0.99 17.05 -0.24
N TRP A 49 -1.70 16.28 0.58
CA TRP A 49 -1.12 15.29 1.48
C TRP A 49 -0.33 14.22 0.72
N LEU A 50 -0.92 13.60 -0.30
CA LEU A 50 -0.22 12.61 -1.14
C LEU A 50 0.99 13.25 -1.84
N ARG A 51 0.79 14.43 -2.45
CA ARG A 51 1.86 15.14 -3.17
C ARG A 51 3.02 15.48 -2.25
N TRP A 52 2.74 16.01 -1.06
CA TRP A 52 3.75 16.40 -0.09
C TRP A 52 4.59 15.20 0.34
N ASN A 53 3.98 14.04 0.60
CA ASN A 53 4.70 12.84 1.02
C ASN A 53 5.53 12.20 -0.10
N ILE A 54 5.04 12.22 -1.33
CA ILE A 54 5.79 11.71 -2.49
C ILE A 54 7.00 12.62 -2.79
N GLN A 55 6.83 13.94 -2.68
CA GLN A 55 7.86 14.92 -3.02
C GLN A 55 8.85 15.19 -1.89
N ASN A 56 8.41 15.12 -0.63
CA ASN A 56 9.20 15.44 0.56
C ASN A 56 9.44 14.19 1.43
N ALA A 57 9.61 13.06 0.76
CA ALA A 57 9.97 11.76 1.32
C ALA A 57 11.11 11.76 2.35
N GLY A 58 12.00 12.76 2.33
CA GLY A 58 13.12 12.86 3.26
C GLY A 58 12.77 13.20 4.72
N HIS A 59 11.49 13.41 5.04
CA HIS A 59 11.06 13.79 6.40
C HIS A 59 10.53 12.65 7.27
N ILE A 60 10.42 11.44 6.71
CA ILE A 60 10.14 10.24 7.50
C ILE A 60 11.49 9.76 8.03
N ASP A 61 11.65 9.71 9.35
CA ASP A 61 12.87 9.25 10.03
C ASP A 61 13.13 7.77 9.71
N SER A 62 13.73 7.53 8.55
CA SER A 62 14.02 6.22 8.02
C SER A 62 15.29 6.26 7.18
N GLU A 63 16.06 5.19 7.23
CA GLU A 63 17.31 5.02 6.46
C GLU A 63 17.05 4.78 4.95
N GLY A 64 15.80 4.88 4.49
CA GLY A 64 15.36 4.50 3.14
C GLY A 64 14.73 5.65 2.35
N GLU A 65 14.16 5.32 1.18
CA GLU A 65 13.43 6.31 0.37
C GLU A 65 12.04 6.55 0.96
N GLY A 66 11.84 7.65 1.68
CA GLY A 66 10.59 7.83 2.42
C GLY A 66 9.30 7.89 1.58
N ALA A 67 9.36 8.06 0.26
CA ALA A 67 8.17 7.91 -0.61
C ALA A 67 7.74 6.44 -0.71
N THR A 68 8.72 5.53 -0.75
CA THR A 68 8.50 4.08 -0.75
C THR A 68 7.94 3.66 0.61
N LEU A 69 8.59 4.08 1.71
CA LEU A 69 8.09 3.81 3.05
C LEU A 69 6.68 4.38 3.27
N PHE A 70 6.42 5.63 2.88
CA PHE A 70 5.10 6.25 2.95
C PHE A 70 4.04 5.40 2.24
N SER A 71 4.33 4.95 1.01
CA SER A 71 3.42 4.14 0.21
C SER A 71 3.14 2.79 0.86
N ILE A 72 4.18 2.15 1.42
CA ILE A 72 4.06 0.89 2.16
C ILE A 72 3.20 1.06 3.40
N ILE A 73 3.41 2.11 4.20
CA ILE A 73 2.62 2.38 5.40
C ILE A 73 1.15 2.65 5.03
N CYS A 74 0.88 3.44 3.99
CA CYS A 74 -0.47 3.64 3.48
C CYS A 74 -1.16 2.32 3.12
N TRP A 75 -0.45 1.45 2.39
CA TRP A 75 -0.96 0.14 2.01
C TRP A 75 -1.26 -0.76 3.22
N LEU A 76 -0.33 -0.83 4.19
CA LEU A 76 -0.51 -1.62 5.41
C LEU A 76 -1.70 -1.12 6.23
N LEU A 77 -1.85 0.20 6.36
CA LEU A 77 -2.97 0.81 7.09
C LEU A 77 -4.32 0.55 6.40
N TRP A 78 -4.37 0.68 5.07
CA TRP A 78 -5.55 0.35 4.28
C TRP A 78 -5.90 -1.13 4.40
N LYS A 79 -4.91 -2.01 4.24
CA LYS A 79 -5.07 -3.46 4.37
C LYS A 79 -5.63 -3.83 5.74
N ILE A 80 -5.10 -3.26 6.82
CA ILE A 80 -5.58 -3.52 8.17
C ILE A 80 -7.01 -2.99 8.37
N GLY A 81 -7.38 -1.87 7.75
CA GLY A 81 -8.75 -1.39 7.73
C GLY A 81 -9.72 -2.43 7.15
N ASN A 82 -9.35 -3.01 6.00
CA ASN A 82 -10.17 -4.02 5.32
C ASN A 82 -10.14 -5.39 6.02
N ASP A 83 -8.99 -5.78 6.56
CA ASP A 83 -8.78 -7.05 7.24
C ASP A 83 -9.35 -7.03 8.67
N PHE A 84 -9.73 -5.85 9.21
CA PHE A 84 -10.28 -5.72 10.57
C PHE A 84 -11.52 -6.59 10.80
N VAL A 85 -12.31 -6.84 9.76
CA VAL A 85 -13.48 -7.73 9.83
C VAL A 85 -13.07 -9.20 10.03
N PHE A 86 -11.85 -9.58 9.63
CA PHE A 86 -11.41 -10.97 9.55
C PHE A 86 -10.25 -11.32 10.50
N ASN A 87 -9.44 -10.35 10.93
CA ASN A 87 -8.24 -10.57 11.74
C ASN A 87 -8.10 -9.56 12.88
N PHE A 88 -7.58 -10.02 14.03
CA PHE A 88 -7.35 -9.18 15.20
C PHE A 88 -6.19 -8.19 15.01
N MET A 89 -6.33 -7.06 15.69
CA MET A 89 -5.57 -5.82 15.60
C MET A 89 -4.03 -5.98 15.52
N SER A 90 -3.42 -5.41 14.48
CA SER A 90 -1.97 -5.14 14.46
C SER A 90 -1.62 -3.93 15.31
N SER A 91 -0.45 -3.97 15.94
CA SER A 91 0.10 -2.84 16.73
C SER A 91 0.80 -1.82 15.84
N SER A 92 0.91 -0.56 16.28
CA SER A 92 1.64 0.47 15.53
C SER A 92 3.11 0.08 15.28
N SER A 93 3.76 -0.53 16.29
CA SER A 93 5.14 -1.02 16.17
C SER A 93 5.31 -2.11 15.12
N GLU A 94 4.32 -3.01 14.99
CA GLU A 94 4.35 -4.09 14.00
C GLU A 94 4.20 -3.56 12.58
N ILE A 95 3.32 -2.58 12.37
CA ILE A 95 3.15 -1.90 11.08
C ILE A 95 4.43 -1.20 10.67
N ILE A 96 5.01 -0.43 11.59
CA ILE A 96 6.23 0.33 11.31
C ILE A 96 7.40 -0.61 11.06
N GLY A 97 7.56 -1.65 11.89
CA GLY A 97 8.60 -2.66 11.69
C GLY A 97 8.47 -3.39 10.36
N THR A 98 7.25 -3.79 9.99
CA THR A 98 6.96 -4.42 8.68
C THR A 98 7.24 -3.45 7.54
N GLY A 99 6.81 -2.20 7.66
CA GLY A 99 7.03 -1.16 6.67
C GLY A 99 8.51 -0.91 6.40
N VAL A 100 9.31 -0.75 7.45
CA VAL A 100 10.77 -0.58 7.36
C VAL A 100 11.45 -1.82 6.77
N ALA A 101 11.02 -3.02 7.16
CA ALA A 101 11.56 -4.25 6.59
C ALA A 101 11.29 -4.36 5.08
N TRP A 102 10.07 -4.05 4.65
CA TRP A 102 9.69 -4.06 3.24
C TRP A 102 10.43 -2.99 2.45
N ASP A 103 10.52 -1.76 2.97
CA ASP A 103 11.24 -0.66 2.33
C ASP A 103 12.72 -1.02 2.08
N ARG A 104 13.38 -1.62 3.08
CA ARG A 104 14.75 -2.17 2.93
C ARG A 104 14.81 -3.26 1.87
N SER A 105 13.84 -4.17 1.83
CA SER A 105 13.78 -5.22 0.80
C SER A 105 13.62 -4.65 -0.61
N PHE A 106 12.74 -3.66 -0.80
CA PHE A 106 12.54 -3.00 -2.08
C PHE A 106 13.79 -2.23 -2.53
N THR A 107 14.41 -1.48 -1.61
CA THR A 107 15.67 -0.77 -1.87
C THR A 107 16.77 -1.75 -2.30
N ASN A 108 16.94 -2.85 -1.56
CA ASN A 108 17.92 -3.89 -1.90
C ASN A 108 17.63 -4.57 -3.25
N ALA A 109 16.36 -4.82 -3.57
CA ALA A 109 15.98 -5.39 -4.88
C ALA A 109 16.25 -4.41 -6.03
N ARG A 110 15.99 -3.11 -5.83
CA ARG A 110 16.33 -2.06 -6.81
C ARG A 110 17.83 -1.94 -7.04
N LEU A 111 18.64 -1.99 -5.98
CA LEU A 111 20.10 -2.00 -6.12
C LEU A 111 20.58 -3.23 -6.89
N LYS A 112 20.04 -4.42 -6.60
CA LYS A 112 20.39 -5.65 -7.33
C LYS A 112 19.98 -5.63 -8.80
N THR A 113 18.83 -5.07 -9.13
CA THR A 113 18.34 -4.97 -10.52
C THR A 113 19.11 -3.91 -11.32
N ASN A 114 19.47 -2.79 -10.73
CA ASN A 114 20.33 -1.78 -11.37
C ASN A 114 21.76 -2.30 -11.64
N LEU A 115 22.23 -3.27 -10.85
CA LEU A 115 23.52 -3.95 -11.08
C LEU A 115 23.40 -5.10 -12.10
N ALA A 116 22.19 -5.60 -12.36
CA ALA A 116 21.95 -6.69 -13.29
C ALA A 116 21.49 -6.14 -14.66
N CYS A 117 22.44 -5.85 -15.56
CA CYS A 117 22.14 -5.76 -16.98
C CYS A 117 21.71 -7.15 -17.47
N SER A 118 20.41 -7.40 -17.45
CA SER A 118 19.83 -8.64 -17.94
C SER A 118 19.01 -8.30 -19.18
N SER A 119 19.45 -8.83 -20.32
CA SER A 119 18.75 -8.75 -21.59
C SER A 119 17.31 -9.19 -21.39
N SER A 120 16.35 -8.28 -21.57
CA SER A 120 14.93 -8.58 -21.59
C SER A 120 14.65 -9.58 -22.71
N HIS A 121 14.46 -10.85 -22.38
CA HIS A 121 13.71 -11.73 -23.26
C HIS A 121 12.25 -11.30 -23.14
N GLY A 122 11.68 -10.83 -24.25
CA GLY A 122 10.29 -10.39 -24.29
C GLY A 122 9.35 -11.55 -23.97
N ILE A 123 8.89 -11.62 -22.73
CA ILE A 123 7.71 -12.40 -22.38
C ILE A 123 6.52 -11.56 -22.84
N GLY A 124 6.26 -11.59 -24.14
CA GLY A 124 5.08 -10.99 -24.75
C GLY A 124 3.89 -11.94 -24.67
N TRP A 125 2.70 -11.37 -24.48
CA TRP A 125 1.43 -12.09 -24.60
C TRP A 125 1.38 -12.86 -25.91
N GLN A 126 1.35 -14.18 -25.83
CA GLN A 126 1.05 -15.04 -26.98
C GLN A 126 -0.48 -15.09 -27.14
N GLN A 127 -0.98 -14.81 -28.33
CA GLN A 127 -2.40 -14.94 -28.62
C GLN A 127 -2.83 -16.40 -28.44
N ALA A 128 -3.90 -16.64 -27.66
CA ALA A 128 -4.43 -17.99 -27.47
C ALA A 128 -4.97 -18.55 -28.80
N ALA A 129 -4.85 -19.87 -28.97
CA ALA A 129 -5.30 -20.57 -30.18
C ALA A 129 -6.81 -20.39 -30.40
N ALA A 130 -7.26 -20.51 -31.65
CA ALA A 130 -8.67 -20.41 -32.00
C ALA A 130 -9.50 -21.45 -31.23
N GLY A 131 -10.59 -21.00 -30.59
CA GLY A 131 -11.48 -21.85 -29.76
C GLY A 131 -11.26 -21.73 -28.24
N TRP A 132 -10.29 -20.93 -27.79
CA TRP A 132 -10.08 -20.67 -26.36
C TRP A 132 -10.68 -19.32 -25.95
N ILE A 133 -11.37 -19.31 -24.81
CA ILE A 133 -11.83 -18.09 -24.14
C ILE A 133 -10.85 -17.80 -22.99
N ASN A 134 -10.18 -16.66 -23.04
CA ASN A 134 -9.34 -16.20 -21.94
C ASN A 134 -10.19 -15.41 -20.94
N LEU A 135 -10.30 -15.93 -19.71
CA LEU A 135 -10.86 -15.19 -18.59
C LEU A 135 -9.70 -14.68 -17.73
N SER A 136 -9.51 -13.36 -17.67
CA SER A 136 -8.51 -12.76 -16.78
C SER A 136 -9.14 -12.56 -15.40
N VAL A 137 -8.59 -13.24 -14.38
CA VAL A 137 -8.99 -13.06 -12.98
C VAL A 137 -7.73 -12.67 -12.21
N ASP A 138 -7.55 -11.38 -11.98
CA ASP A 138 -6.64 -10.67 -11.04
C ASP A 138 -5.42 -11.44 -10.49
N GLY A 139 -4.69 -12.16 -11.35
CA GLY A 139 -3.43 -12.85 -11.02
C GLY A 139 -3.37 -14.38 -11.18
N LEU A 140 -4.43 -15.06 -11.59
CA LEU A 140 -4.41 -16.50 -11.89
C LEU A 140 -5.01 -16.78 -13.28
N LEU A 141 -4.21 -17.39 -14.15
CA LEU A 141 -4.61 -17.74 -15.52
C LEU A 141 -5.10 -19.19 -15.51
N ILE A 142 -6.41 -19.40 -15.63
CA ILE A 142 -7.00 -20.73 -15.77
C ILE A 142 -7.55 -20.83 -17.20
N THR A 143 -6.98 -21.76 -17.98
CA THR A 143 -7.43 -22.07 -19.34
C THR A 143 -8.32 -23.31 -19.31
N PHE A 144 -9.54 -23.20 -19.82
CA PHE A 144 -10.45 -24.33 -20.03
C PHE A 144 -10.74 -24.52 -21.52
N LEU A 145 -10.88 -25.78 -21.93
CA LEU A 145 -11.15 -26.19 -23.30
C LEU A 145 -12.66 -26.43 -23.43
N GLU A 146 -13.37 -25.61 -24.21
CA GLU A 146 -14.76 -25.87 -24.53
C GLU A 146 -14.85 -26.91 -25.65
N HIS A 147 -15.42 -28.08 -25.34
CA HIS A 147 -15.93 -28.99 -26.36
C HIS A 147 -17.41 -28.64 -26.58
N LEU A 148 -17.70 -28.01 -27.73
CA LEU A 148 -19.05 -27.88 -28.27
C LEU A 148 -19.61 -29.24 -28.68
#